data_AF-A0A7J9Q090-F1
#
_entry.id   AF-A0A7J9Q090-F1
#
_cell.length_a   1.000
_cell.length_b   1.000
_cell.length_c   1.000
_cell.angle_alpha   90.00
_cell.angle_beta   90.00
_cell.angle_gamma   90.00
#
_symmetry.space_group_name_H-M   'P 1'
#
loop_
_entity.id
_entity.type
_entity.pdbx_description
1 polymer ?
#
loop_
_entity_poly.entity_id
_entity_poly.type
_entity_poly.pdbx_seq_one_letter_code
_entity_poly.pdbx_strand_id
1 'polypeptide(L)'
;MFIRLASGVKNRSTNLCTSSDLMIMTKIHTSGSETILAACDSELLGKTLEEGDICISVNSTFFGETEVTEDEFRGMLACATSANIVGEKAVNIAIELNCIHPDAVMRILGVPYAMFFNMG
;
A
#
# COMPACT_ATOMS: atom_id res chain seq x y z
N MET A 1 -35.36 7.41 -46.96
CA MET A 1 -35.45 6.20 -46.10
C MET A 1 -34.15 6.11 -45.29
N PHE A 2 -34.30 5.87 -44.00
CA PHE A 2 -33.39 6.23 -42.91
C PHE A 2 -32.18 5.29 -42.76
N ILE A 3 -31.02 5.92 -42.51
CA ILE A 3 -29.93 5.65 -41.55
C ILE A 3 -29.33 4.22 -41.43
N ARG A 4 -27.99 4.23 -41.54
CA ARG A 4 -26.98 3.23 -41.23
C ARG A 4 -26.99 2.69 -39.78
N LEU A 5 -26.60 1.41 -39.68
CA LEU A 5 -25.83 0.75 -38.61
C LEU A 5 -26.44 0.72 -37.20
N ALA A 6 -27.11 -0.40 -36.89
CA ALA A 6 -27.21 -0.91 -35.52
C ALA A 6 -25.86 -1.53 -35.14
N SER A 7 -25.01 -0.74 -34.48
CA SER A 7 -23.83 -1.24 -33.79
C SER A 7 -24.28 -2.10 -32.61
N GLY A 8 -23.83 -3.35 -32.59
CA GLY A 8 -24.24 -4.36 -31.63
C GLY A 8 -24.02 -3.94 -30.18
N VAL A 9 -25.05 -4.17 -29.37
CA VAL A 9 -24.90 -4.32 -27.93
C VAL A 9 -24.08 -5.59 -27.70
N LYS A 10 -22.84 -5.44 -27.23
CA LYS A 10 -22.17 -6.44 -26.40
C LYS A 10 -21.83 -5.79 -25.07
N ASN A 11 -22.81 -5.95 -24.18
CA ASN A 11 -22.66 -6.24 -22.76
C ASN A 11 -21.38 -5.74 -22.08
N ARG A 12 -21.55 -4.79 -21.15
CA ARG A 12 -20.57 -4.55 -20.07
C ARG A 12 -20.47 -5.83 -19.25
N SER A 13 -19.54 -6.70 -19.61
CA SER A 13 -19.08 -7.73 -18.71
C SER A 13 -18.22 -7.06 -17.64
N THR A 14 -18.82 -6.97 -16.47
CA THR A 14 -18.18 -6.98 -15.16
C THR A 14 -16.90 -7.83 -15.18
N ASN A 15 -15.74 -7.19 -15.07
CA ASN A 15 -14.61 -7.83 -14.40
C ASN A 15 -14.65 -7.37 -12.95
N LEU A 16 -15.60 -7.95 -12.19
CA LEU A 16 -15.41 -8.08 -10.75
C LEU A 16 -14.27 -9.09 -10.62
N CYS A 17 -13.04 -8.60 -10.56
CA CYS A 17 -11.89 -9.44 -10.29
C CYS A 17 -12.03 -9.90 -8.83
N THR A 18 -12.69 -11.03 -8.62
CA THR A 18 -12.64 -11.75 -7.36
C THR A 18 -11.31 -12.50 -7.33
N SER A 19 -10.26 -11.79 -6.94
CA SER A 19 -9.15 -12.38 -6.21
C SER A 19 -9.16 -11.74 -4.83
N SER A 20 -8.81 -12.50 -3.80
CA SER A 20 -8.56 -11.98 -2.46
C SER A 20 -7.31 -11.11 -2.48
N ASP A 21 -7.34 -10.02 -3.25
CA ASP A 21 -6.24 -9.09 -3.33
C ASP A 21 -6.16 -8.45 -1.96
N LEU A 22 -5.20 -8.92 -1.15
CA LEU A 22 -4.94 -8.39 0.18
C LEU A 22 -4.84 -6.87 0.04
N MET A 23 -5.62 -6.16 0.84
CA MET A 23 -5.78 -4.72 0.70
C MET A 23 -4.64 -4.00 1.42
N ILE A 24 -4.38 -2.75 1.08
CA ILE A 24 -3.37 -1.93 1.75
C ILE A 24 -4.07 -0.84 2.54
N MET A 25 -3.83 -0.80 3.84
CA MET A 25 -4.31 0.25 4.74
C MET A 25 -3.27 1.34 4.83
N THR A 26 -3.70 2.60 4.77
CA THR A 26 -2.78 3.73 4.77
C THR A 26 -3.24 4.87 5.68
N LYS A 27 -2.24 5.65 6.11
CA LYS A 27 -2.42 6.95 6.74
C LYS A 27 -1.34 7.91 6.28
N ILE A 28 -1.74 9.11 5.90
CA ILE A 28 -0.82 10.22 5.64
C ILE A 28 -0.83 11.17 6.83
N HIS A 29 0.36 11.57 7.25
CA HIS A 29 0.56 12.70 8.15
C HIS A 29 1.46 13.74 7.48
N THR A 30 0.98 14.99 7.40
CA THR A 30 1.73 16.09 6.81
C THR A 30 2.07 17.13 7.87
N SER A 31 3.34 17.54 7.91
CA SER A 31 3.82 18.60 8.80
C SER A 31 4.88 19.44 8.09
N GLY A 32 4.54 20.69 7.76
CA GLY A 32 5.41 21.53 6.93
C GLY A 32 5.57 20.95 5.52
N SER A 33 6.82 20.74 5.09
CA SER A 33 7.17 20.08 3.83
C SER A 33 7.17 18.55 3.93
N GLU A 34 7.08 17.98 5.14
CA GLU A 34 7.16 16.54 5.34
C GLU A 34 5.81 15.87 5.11
N THR A 35 5.81 14.79 4.32
CA THR A 35 4.67 13.91 4.09
C THR A 35 5.06 12.49 4.47
N ILE A 36 4.56 12.03 5.61
CA ILE A 36 4.85 10.72 6.18
C ILE A 36 3.71 9.76 5.83
N LEU A 37 4.03 8.67 5.16
CA LEU A 37 3.09 7.59 4.82
C LEU A 37 3.27 6.39 5.77
N ALA A 38 2.23 6.02 6.49
CA ALA A 38 2.17 4.70 7.12
C ALA A 38 1.33 3.78 6.23
N ALA A 39 1.82 2.57 5.97
CA ALA A 39 1.13 1.58 5.15
C ALA A 39 1.29 0.16 5.68
N CYS A 40 0.21 -0.61 5.71
CA CYS A 40 0.28 -2.03 6.03
C CYS A 40 -0.66 -2.88 5.19
N ASP A 41 -0.29 -4.14 4.94
CA ASP A 41 -1.23 -5.14 4.44
C ASP A 41 -2.40 -5.30 5.44
N SER A 42 -3.63 -5.36 4.95
CA SER A 42 -4.83 -5.18 5.77
C SER A 42 -5.03 -6.29 6.81
N GLU A 43 -4.55 -7.50 6.55
CA GLU A 43 -4.56 -8.62 7.49
C GLU A 43 -3.60 -8.42 8.68
N LEU A 44 -2.73 -7.41 8.63
CA LEU A 44 -1.82 -7.06 9.72
C LEU A 44 -2.41 -6.01 10.66
N LEU A 45 -3.47 -5.31 10.26
CA LEU A 45 -4.09 -4.28 11.09
C LEU A 45 -4.61 -4.88 12.41
N GLY A 46 -4.28 -4.23 13.52
CA GLY A 46 -4.59 -4.67 14.88
C GLY A 46 -3.58 -5.66 15.48
N LYS A 47 -2.59 -6.14 14.71
CA LYS A 47 -1.56 -7.05 15.22
C LYS A 47 -0.39 -6.31 15.85
N THR A 48 0.33 -7.01 16.72
CA THR A 48 1.65 -6.61 17.20
C THR A 48 2.65 -7.67 16.75
N LEU A 49 3.72 -7.23 16.09
CA LEU A 49 4.82 -8.07 15.62
C LEU A 49 5.99 -7.86 16.58
N GLU A 50 6.44 -8.92 17.25
CA GLU A 50 7.48 -8.84 18.26
C GLU A 50 8.49 -9.97 18.08
N GLU A 51 9.76 -9.62 17.88
CA GLU A 51 10.88 -10.56 17.74
C GLU A 51 12.16 -9.95 18.32
N GLY A 52 12.70 -10.57 19.37
CA GLY A 52 13.83 -10.03 20.12
C GLY A 52 13.50 -8.68 20.75
N ASP A 53 14.31 -7.66 20.48
CA ASP A 53 14.12 -6.30 21.00
C ASP A 53 13.23 -5.42 20.11
N ILE A 54 12.69 -5.97 19.01
CA ILE A 54 11.88 -5.23 18.04
C ILE A 54 10.39 -5.52 18.29
N CYS A 55 9.61 -4.46 18.47
CA CYS A 55 8.15 -4.54 18.63
C CYS A 55 7.47 -3.47 17.73
N ILE A 56 6.61 -3.92 16.80
CA ILE A 56 5.81 -3.05 15.94
C ILE A 56 4.32 -3.30 16.22
N SER A 57 3.63 -2.28 16.71
CA SER A 57 2.16 -2.29 16.83
C SER A 57 1.53 -1.72 15.56
N VAL A 58 0.89 -2.59 14.77
CA VAL A 58 0.19 -2.23 13.53
C VAL A 58 -1.22 -1.77 13.86
N ASN A 59 -1.36 -0.71 14.66
CA ASN A 59 -2.65 -0.20 15.09
C ASN A 59 -3.21 0.87 14.13
N SER A 60 -4.53 1.02 14.09
CA SER A 60 -5.22 1.97 13.21
C SER A 60 -4.95 3.44 13.54
N THR A 61 -4.54 3.73 14.78
CA THR A 61 -4.14 5.10 15.15
C THR A 61 -2.88 5.54 14.39
N PHE A 62 -1.95 4.61 14.10
CA PHE A 62 -0.75 4.89 13.33
C PHE A 62 -0.89 4.61 11.83
N PHE A 63 -1.45 3.44 11.47
CA PHE A 63 -1.53 2.98 10.07
C PHE A 63 -2.81 3.39 9.34
N GLY A 64 -3.78 3.95 10.06
CA GLY A 64 -5.05 4.39 9.49
C GLY A 64 -6.04 3.27 9.24
N GLU A 65 -7.20 3.67 8.73
CA GLU A 65 -8.32 2.80 8.36
C GLU A 65 -8.73 3.05 6.90
N THR A 66 -7.91 3.79 6.15
CA THR A 66 -8.15 4.08 4.73
C THR A 66 -7.56 2.97 3.88
N GLU A 67 -8.45 2.18 3.28
CA GLU A 67 -8.09 1.22 2.25
C GLU A 67 -7.82 1.93 0.92
N VAL A 68 -6.75 1.50 0.23
CA VAL A 68 -6.37 2.04 -1.07
C VAL A 68 -6.11 0.92 -2.08
N THR A 69 -6.35 1.23 -3.35
CA THR A 69 -5.90 0.41 -4.47
C THR A 69 -4.38 0.44 -4.60
N GLU A 70 -3.81 -0.52 -5.33
CA GLU A 70 -2.37 -0.52 -5.63
C GLU A 70 -1.94 0.75 -6.37
N ASP A 71 -2.70 1.22 -7.35
CA ASP A 71 -2.39 2.43 -8.12
C ASP A 71 -2.37 3.68 -7.23
N GLU A 72 -3.35 3.80 -6.32
CA GLU A 72 -3.38 4.89 -5.33
C GLU A 72 -2.16 4.80 -4.40
N PHE A 73 -1.85 3.60 -3.89
CA PHE A 73 -0.70 3.39 -3.01
C PHE A 73 0.63 3.76 -3.70
N ARG A 74 0.80 3.37 -4.97
CA ARG A 74 1.96 3.77 -5.78
C ARG A 74 2.07 5.29 -5.91
N GLY A 75 0.95 5.97 -6.14
CA GLY A 75 0.90 7.45 -6.17
C GLY A 75 1.28 8.08 -4.83
N MET A 76 0.81 7.50 -3.72
CA MET A 76 1.14 7.97 -2.37
C MET A 76 2.62 7.81 -2.05
N LEU A 77 3.23 6.67 -2.40
CA LEU A 77 4.67 6.42 -2.24
C LEU A 77 5.51 7.45 -2.99
N ALA A 78 5.13 7.78 -4.23
CA ALA A 78 5.84 8.77 -5.04
C ALA A 78 5.79 10.19 -4.46
N CYS A 79 4.76 10.52 -3.66
CA CYS A 79 4.58 11.84 -3.06
C CYS A 79 5.13 11.96 -1.63
N ALA A 80 5.43 10.83 -0.97
CA ALA A 80 5.85 10.82 0.42
C ALA A 80 7.32 11.22 0.57
N THR A 81 7.63 12.00 1.60
CA THR A 81 9.01 12.29 2.00
C THR A 81 9.57 11.16 2.87
N SER A 82 8.72 10.42 3.55
CA SER A 82 9.11 9.19 4.26
C SER A 82 7.95 8.22 4.36
N ALA A 83 8.25 6.93 4.52
CA ALA A 83 7.22 5.93 4.77
C ALA A 83 7.66 4.85 5.76
N ASN A 84 6.68 4.32 6.50
CA ASN A 84 6.76 3.10 7.29
C ASN A 84 5.83 2.06 6.68
N ILE A 85 6.38 0.94 6.21
CA ILE A 85 5.66 -0.05 5.40
C ILE A 85 5.80 -1.44 6.03
N VAL A 86 4.68 -2.12 6.28
CA VAL A 86 4.64 -3.46 6.89
C VAL A 86 3.78 -4.41 6.03
N GLY A 87 4.30 -5.58 5.67
CA GLY A 87 3.57 -6.60 4.92
C GLY A 87 4.14 -6.86 3.52
N GLU A 88 3.90 -8.07 3.03
CA GLU A 88 4.48 -8.58 1.79
C GLU A 88 4.05 -7.74 0.59
N LYS A 89 2.76 -7.44 0.45
CA LYS A 89 2.26 -6.72 -0.73
C LYS A 89 2.76 -5.27 -0.71
N ALA A 90 2.60 -4.57 0.40
CA ALA A 90 3.00 -3.17 0.52
C ALA A 90 4.53 -2.98 0.34
N VAL A 91 5.35 -3.84 0.95
CA VAL A 91 6.82 -3.75 0.81
C VAL A 91 7.27 -4.09 -0.62
N ASN A 92 6.68 -5.09 -1.26
CA ASN A 92 7.04 -5.45 -2.64
C ASN A 92 6.74 -4.31 -3.63
N ILE A 93 5.60 -3.62 -3.49
CA ILE A 93 5.28 -2.45 -4.33
C ILE A 93 6.32 -1.33 -4.13
N ALA A 94 6.77 -1.10 -2.90
CA ALA A 94 7.79 -0.09 -2.61
C ALA A 94 9.17 -0.46 -3.21
N ILE A 95 9.51 -1.74 -3.25
CA ILE A 95 10.70 -2.24 -3.96
C ILE A 95 10.57 -2.05 -5.48
N GLU A 96 9.43 -2.40 -6.06
CA GLU A 96 9.17 -2.27 -7.50
C GLU A 96 9.26 -0.81 -7.97
N LEU A 97 8.86 0.15 -7.12
CA LEU A 97 9.02 1.58 -7.37
C LEU A 97 10.43 2.12 -7.10
N ASN A 98 11.36 1.27 -6.65
CA ASN A 98 12.71 1.65 -6.21
C ASN A 98 12.72 2.65 -5.03
N CYS A 99 11.63 2.73 -4.26
CA CYS A 99 11.60 3.50 -3.01
C CYS A 99 12.45 2.83 -1.91
N ILE A 100 12.58 1.51 -1.98
CA ILE A 100 13.28 0.68 -1.00
C ILE A 100 14.16 -0.33 -1.73
N HIS A 101 15.42 -0.44 -1.32
CA HIS A 101 16.30 -1.51 -1.81
C HIS A 101 15.91 -2.84 -1.13
N PRO A 102 15.87 -3.99 -1.83
CA PRO A 102 15.51 -5.28 -1.22
C PRO A 102 16.33 -5.62 0.03
N ASP A 103 17.63 -5.31 0.04
CA ASP A 103 18.51 -5.53 1.21
C ASP A 103 18.19 -4.64 2.43
N ALA A 104 17.37 -3.60 2.26
CA ALA A 104 16.91 -2.75 3.35
C ALA A 104 15.64 -3.31 4.04
N VAL A 105 15.07 -4.42 3.54
CA VAL A 105 13.89 -5.04 4.15
C VAL A 105 14.30 -5.87 5.36
N MET A 106 13.74 -5.52 6.51
CA MET A 106 13.80 -6.33 7.71
C MET A 106 12.60 -7.28 7.76
N ARG A 107 12.71 -8.38 8.52
CA ARG A 107 11.58 -9.27 8.79
C ARG A 107 11.41 -9.43 10.30
N ILE A 108 10.17 -9.36 10.77
CA ILE A 108 9.79 -9.53 12.18
C ILE A 108 8.70 -10.59 12.21
N LEU A 109 8.96 -11.73 12.86
CA LEU A 109 8.12 -12.93 12.78
C LEU A 109 7.85 -13.36 11.32
N GLY A 110 8.86 -13.19 10.46
CA GLY A 110 8.77 -13.47 9.03
C GLY A 110 8.01 -12.42 8.21
N VAL A 111 7.32 -11.46 8.83
CA VAL A 111 6.60 -10.38 8.12
C VAL A 111 7.58 -9.29 7.70
N PRO A 112 7.62 -8.88 6.42
CA PRO A 112 8.54 -7.85 5.98
C PRO A 112 8.13 -6.47 6.49
N TYR A 113 9.14 -5.69 6.83
CA TYR A 113 9.03 -4.32 7.29
C TYR A 113 10.17 -3.51 6.69
N ALA A 114 9.85 -2.32 6.20
CA ALA A 114 10.85 -1.40 5.70
C ALA A 114 10.40 0.05 5.86
N MET A 115 11.38 0.94 5.79
CA MET A 115 11.15 2.38 5.83
C MET A 115 12.09 3.09 4.85
N PHE A 116 11.67 4.24 4.37
CA PHE A 116 12.54 5.13 3.60
C PHE A 116 12.41 6.57 4.07
N PHE A 117 13.44 7.35 3.80
CA PHE A 117 13.48 8.80 3.95
C PHE A 117 14.06 9.39 2.67
N ASN A 118 13.26 10.19 1.98
CA ASN A 118 13.71 11.02 0.89
C ASN A 118 13.85 12.44 1.42
N MET A 119 15.08 12.92 1.55
CA MET A 119 15.31 14.33 1.82
C MET A 119 14.98 15.09 0.53
N GLY A 120 13.99 15.98 0.60
CA GLY A 120 13.60 16.84 -0.52
C GLY A 120 14.72 17.77 -1.00
#